data_AF-A0A7S9VT14-F1
#
_entry.id   AF-A0A7S9VT14-F1
#
_cell.length_a   1.000
_cell.length_b   1.000
_cell.length_c   1.000
_cell.angle_alpha   90.00
_cell.angle_beta   90.00
_cell.angle_gamma   90.00
#
_symmetry.space_group_name_H-M   'P 1'
#
loop_
_entity.id
_entity.type
_entity.pdbx_description
1 polymer ?
#
loop_
_entity_poly.entity_id
_entity_poly.type
_entity_poly.pdbx_seq_one_letter_code
_entity_poly.pdbx_strand_id
1 'polypeptide(L)'
;MAFTLNEISLLVIALAIGLVIGLMISGRGKYKRLWRDERLAHRETIKERDARLAAVASDRRTVAGDIRGERNDLTRIRGISAKDAAELEAAGYHSYAQLGSIDREEQAALESRLGREPGTIEREEWRLQARLLEAGKVREHERRYLEV
;
A
#
# COMPACT_ATOMS: atom_id res chain seq x y z
N MET A 1 24.92 -49.03 46.87
CA MET A 1 23.65 -48.55 47.45
C MET A 1 22.60 -48.66 46.37
N ALA A 2 21.68 -49.62 46.47
CA ALA A 2 20.65 -49.83 45.44
C ALA A 2 19.52 -48.83 45.68
N PHE A 3 19.26 -47.97 44.69
CA PHE A 3 18.13 -47.04 44.73
C PHE A 3 16.83 -47.83 44.86
N THR A 4 15.98 -47.45 45.83
CA THR A 4 14.70 -48.13 46.02
C THR A 4 13.73 -47.76 44.90
N LEU A 5 12.81 -48.66 44.55
CA LEU A 5 11.84 -48.45 43.46
C LEU A 5 10.99 -47.17 43.65
N ASN A 6 10.77 -46.78 44.91
CA ASN A 6 10.04 -45.57 45.29
C ASN A 6 10.86 -44.29 45.02
N GLU A 7 12.17 -44.36 45.25
CA GLU A 7 13.10 -43.25 45.00
C GLU A 7 13.25 -42.97 43.50
N ILE A 8 13.30 -44.02 42.68
CA ILE A 8 13.28 -43.93 41.21
C ILE A 8 11.95 -43.31 40.74
N SER A 9 10.82 -43.73 41.33
CA SER A 9 9.49 -43.19 41.00
C SER A 9 9.39 -41.69 41.28
N LEU A 10 9.91 -41.22 42.42
CA LEU A 10 9.93 -39.79 42.77
C LEU A 10 10.81 -38.97 41.82
N LEU A 11 11.95 -39.51 41.39
CA LEU A 11 12.84 -38.84 40.44
C LEU A 11 12.20 -38.70 39.05
N VAL A 12 11.49 -39.73 38.58
CA VAL A 12 10.79 -39.69 37.28
C VAL A 12 9.64 -38.67 37.31
N ILE A 13 8.89 -38.59 38.41
CA ILE A 13 7.82 -37.60 38.58
C ILE A 13 8.39 -36.18 38.61
N ALA A 14 9.48 -35.95 39.37
CA ALA A 14 10.14 -34.65 39.43
C ALA A 14 10.70 -34.22 38.07
N LEU A 15 11.28 -35.16 37.32
CA LEU A 15 11.77 -34.92 35.95
C LEU A 15 10.63 -34.55 35.00
N ALA A 16 9.51 -35.27 35.05
CA ALA A 16 8.35 -35.00 34.21
C ALA A 16 7.74 -33.61 34.51
N ILE A 17 7.65 -33.24 35.79
CA ILE A 17 7.16 -31.92 36.21
C ILE A 17 8.11 -30.81 35.74
N GLY A 18 9.42 -30.98 35.95
CA GLY A 18 10.43 -30.03 35.48
C GLY A 18 10.43 -29.87 33.96
N LEU A 19 10.23 -30.97 33.22
CA LEU A 19 10.13 -30.96 31.77
C LEU A 19 8.88 -30.22 31.30
N VAL A 20 7.71 -30.45 31.92
CA VAL A 20 6.47 -29.75 31.58
C VAL A 20 6.57 -28.24 31.87
N ILE A 21 7.13 -27.86 33.02
CA ILE A 21 7.35 -26.45 33.38
C ILE A 21 8.35 -25.79 32.43
N GLY A 22 9.45 -26.48 32.10
CA GLY A 22 10.44 -26.01 31.14
C GLY A 22 9.86 -25.84 29.73
N LEU A 23 8.97 -26.75 29.30
CA LEU A 23 8.30 -26.69 28.00
C LEU A 23 7.26 -25.57 27.95
N MET A 24 6.58 -25.28 29.07
CA MET A 24 5.68 -24.14 29.20
C MET A 24 6.43 -22.79 29.12
N ILE A 25 7.62 -22.70 29.70
CA ILE A 25 8.46 -21.48 29.64
C ILE A 25 9.12 -21.35 28.25
N SER A 26 9.45 -22.46 27.60
CA SER A 26 10.13 -22.47 26.30
C SER A 26 9.20 -22.30 25.09
N GLY A 27 7.89 -22.44 25.25
CA GLY A 27 6.96 -22.64 24.14
C GLY A 27 5.79 -21.65 24.04
N ARG A 28 6.06 -20.37 23.71
CA ARG A 28 5.21 -19.50 22.82
C ARG A 28 5.53 -18.01 22.98
N GLY A 29 6.32 -17.48 22.04
CA GLY A 29 6.04 -16.12 21.58
C GLY A 29 7.14 -15.06 21.68
N LYS A 30 8.42 -15.45 21.78
CA LYS A 30 9.53 -14.47 21.71
C LYS A 30 10.17 -14.30 20.32
N TYR A 31 10.02 -15.24 19.39
CA TYR A 31 10.67 -15.15 18.08
C TYR A 31 9.82 -14.52 16.95
N LYS A 32 8.62 -14.00 17.26
CA LYS A 32 7.75 -13.32 16.27
C LYS A 32 7.54 -11.81 16.53
N ARG A 33 8.36 -11.20 17.38
CA ARG A 33 8.27 -9.76 17.71
C ARG A 33 9.35 -8.94 17.03
N LEU A 34 10.57 -9.45 16.95
CA LEU A 34 11.70 -8.74 16.32
C LEU A 34 11.50 -8.51 14.80
N TRP A 35 10.87 -9.44 14.07
CA TRP A 35 10.59 -9.28 12.63
C TRP A 35 9.33 -8.46 12.28
N ARG A 36 8.53 -8.07 13.29
CA ARG A 36 7.34 -7.23 13.10
C ARG A 36 7.64 -5.75 13.33
N ASP A 37 8.65 -5.48 14.17
CA ASP A 37 9.07 -4.12 14.51
C ASP A 37 9.95 -3.49 13.42
N GLU A 38 10.76 -4.28 12.71
CA GLU A 38 11.59 -3.79 11.59
C GLU A 38 10.78 -3.36 10.35
N ARG A 39 9.61 -3.98 10.11
CA ARG A 39 8.71 -3.59 9.00
C ARG A 39 7.83 -2.38 9.30
N LEU A 40 7.65 -2.02 10.57
CA LEU A 40 6.92 -0.81 10.98
C LEU A 40 7.80 0.44 10.91
N ALA A 41 9.07 0.35 11.34
CA ALA A 41 10.00 1.48 11.30
C ALA A 41 10.30 1.97 9.87
N HIS A 42 10.46 1.07 8.89
CA HIS A 42 10.59 1.48 7.49
C HIS A 42 9.29 2.08 6.92
N ARG A 43 8.13 1.60 7.37
CA ARG A 43 6.83 2.16 6.95
C ARG A 43 6.65 3.59 7.44
N GLU A 44 7.14 3.94 8.62
CA GLU A 44 7.09 5.32 9.14
C GLU A 44 8.01 6.27 8.35
N THR A 45 9.23 5.85 8.02
CA THR A 45 10.14 6.69 7.22
C THR A 45 9.65 6.95 5.80
N ILE A 46 8.97 5.97 5.20
CA ILE A 46 8.34 6.12 3.88
C ILE A 46 7.11 7.01 4.01
N LYS A 47 6.24 6.82 5.01
CA LYS A 47 5.08 7.69 5.26
C LYS A 47 5.47 9.13 5.52
N GLU A 48 6.52 9.41 6.29
CA GLU A 48 6.92 10.78 6.60
C GLU A 48 7.51 11.47 5.37
N ARG A 49 8.33 10.76 4.59
CA ARG A 49 8.84 11.27 3.31
C ARG A 49 7.71 11.47 2.31
N ASP A 50 6.80 10.51 2.20
CA ASP A 50 5.63 10.58 1.33
C ASP A 50 4.67 11.68 1.78
N ALA A 51 4.47 11.90 3.07
CA ALA A 51 3.64 12.99 3.60
C ALA A 51 4.25 14.37 3.34
N ARG A 52 5.58 14.52 3.48
CA ARG A 52 6.27 15.77 3.10
C ARG A 52 6.23 15.99 1.59
N LEU A 53 6.45 14.95 0.79
CA LEU A 53 6.35 15.02 -0.67
C LEU A 53 4.91 15.29 -1.13
N ALA A 54 3.91 14.71 -0.47
CA ALA A 54 2.49 14.94 -0.72
C ALA A 54 2.08 16.35 -0.30
N ALA A 55 2.58 16.88 0.82
CA ALA A 55 2.34 18.27 1.22
C ALA A 55 2.95 19.26 0.22
N VAL A 56 4.20 19.02 -0.22
CA VAL A 56 4.86 19.85 -1.25
C VAL A 56 4.18 19.69 -2.61
N ALA A 57 3.72 18.49 -2.95
CA ALA A 57 2.98 18.24 -4.18
C ALA A 57 1.59 18.89 -4.14
N SER A 58 0.91 18.86 -2.99
CA SER A 58 -0.39 19.51 -2.78
C SER A 58 -0.26 21.03 -2.89
N ASP A 59 0.75 21.62 -2.26
CA ASP A 59 1.06 23.05 -2.35
C ASP A 59 1.48 23.48 -3.78
N ARG A 60 2.25 22.63 -4.47
CA ARG A 60 2.56 22.87 -5.90
C ARG A 60 1.33 22.69 -6.79
N ARG A 61 0.40 21.81 -6.42
CA ARG A 61 -0.83 21.51 -7.16
C ARG A 61 -1.90 22.58 -6.97
N THR A 62 -1.99 23.23 -5.81
CA THR A 62 -2.84 24.41 -5.62
C THR A 62 -2.34 25.57 -6.49
N VAL A 63 -1.03 25.80 -6.51
CA VAL A 63 -0.42 26.86 -7.32
C VAL A 63 -0.49 26.54 -8.83
N ALA A 64 -0.29 25.28 -9.23
CA ALA A 64 -0.38 24.89 -10.65
C ALA A 64 -1.83 24.77 -11.16
N GLY A 65 -2.78 24.39 -10.29
CA GLY A 65 -4.20 24.29 -10.61
C GLY A 65 -4.84 25.64 -10.87
N ASP A 66 -4.37 26.69 -10.21
CA ASP A 66 -4.80 28.08 -10.44
C ASP A 66 -4.29 28.61 -11.80
N ILE A 67 -3.16 28.10 -12.30
CA ILE A 67 -2.54 28.54 -13.57
C ILE A 67 -2.99 27.69 -14.77
N ARG A 68 -3.47 26.46 -14.55
CA ARG A 68 -3.84 25.50 -15.60
C ARG A 68 -5.29 25.03 -15.44
N GLY A 69 -6.24 25.97 -15.30
CA GLY A 69 -7.69 25.73 -15.15
C GLY A 69 -8.38 25.02 -16.33
N GLU A 70 -7.64 24.39 -17.23
CA GLU A 70 -8.19 23.54 -18.28
C GLU A 70 -8.48 22.15 -17.70
N ARG A 71 -9.77 21.82 -17.65
CA ARG A 71 -10.22 20.44 -17.44
C ARG A 71 -9.55 19.58 -18.51
N ASN A 72 -8.79 18.58 -18.08
CA ASN A 72 -8.17 17.65 -18.99
C ASN A 72 -9.12 16.49 -19.23
N ASP A 73 -9.15 16.00 -20.46
CA ASP A 73 -9.98 14.85 -20.82
C ASP A 73 -9.39 13.55 -20.25
N LEU A 74 -9.88 13.14 -19.08
CA LEU A 74 -9.43 11.92 -18.38
C LEU A 74 -9.72 10.64 -19.18
N THR A 75 -10.63 10.67 -20.15
CA THR A 75 -10.96 9.50 -20.99
C THR A 75 -9.81 9.07 -21.90
N ARG A 76 -8.79 9.92 -22.08
CA ARG A 76 -7.56 9.58 -22.81
C ARG A 76 -6.69 8.53 -22.12
N ILE A 77 -6.92 8.27 -20.83
CA ILE A 77 -6.19 7.25 -20.07
C ILE A 77 -6.85 5.90 -20.31
N ARG A 78 -6.05 4.92 -20.74
CA ARG A 78 -6.50 3.56 -20.98
C ARG A 78 -7.03 2.94 -19.68
N GLY A 79 -8.24 2.37 -19.78
CA GLY A 79 -8.94 1.78 -18.65
C GLY A 79 -9.95 2.71 -17.97
N ILE A 80 -9.91 4.02 -18.24
CA ILE A 80 -10.92 4.98 -17.79
C ILE A 80 -12.06 5.03 -18.81
N SER A 81 -13.23 4.56 -18.43
CA SER A 81 -14.45 4.73 -19.24
C SER A 81 -15.03 6.13 -19.06
N ALA A 82 -15.94 6.55 -19.94
CA ALA A 82 -16.67 7.82 -19.79
C ALA A 82 -17.40 7.93 -18.44
N LYS A 83 -17.88 6.79 -17.89
CA LYS A 83 -18.48 6.73 -16.57
C LYS A 83 -17.44 6.93 -15.45
N ASP A 84 -16.27 6.31 -15.57
CA ASP A 84 -15.19 6.50 -14.60
C ASP A 84 -14.69 7.95 -14.60
N ALA A 85 -14.58 8.57 -15.78
CA ALA A 85 -14.21 9.98 -15.90
C ALA A 85 -15.21 10.90 -15.20
N ALA A 86 -16.52 10.66 -15.38
CA ALA A 86 -17.55 11.43 -14.69
C ALA A 86 -17.50 11.27 -13.16
N GLU A 87 -17.23 10.07 -12.66
CA GLU A 87 -17.05 9.81 -11.22
C GLU A 87 -15.76 10.45 -10.68
N LEU A 88 -14.67 10.45 -11.46
CA LEU A 88 -13.42 11.12 -11.11
C LEU A 88 -13.61 12.63 -11.02
N GLU A 89 -14.33 13.22 -11.98
CA GLU A 89 -14.71 14.63 -11.91
C GLU A 89 -15.62 14.92 -10.71
N ALA A 90 -16.60 14.05 -10.41
CA ALA A 90 -17.43 14.16 -9.22
C ALA A 90 -16.67 13.93 -7.91
N ALA A 91 -15.48 13.33 -7.97
CA ALA A 91 -14.55 13.19 -6.85
C ALA A 91 -13.56 14.37 -6.74
N GLY A 92 -13.61 15.34 -7.67
CA GLY A 92 -12.76 16.55 -7.68
C GLY A 92 -11.48 16.42 -8.51
N TYR A 93 -11.31 15.32 -9.25
CA TYR A 93 -10.19 15.11 -10.16
C TYR A 93 -10.56 15.61 -11.56
N HIS A 94 -10.00 16.75 -11.96
CA HIS A 94 -10.31 17.39 -13.25
C HIS A 94 -9.08 17.52 -14.16
N SER A 95 -7.90 17.11 -13.71
CA SER A 95 -6.65 17.26 -14.45
C SER A 95 -5.79 15.99 -14.41
N TYR A 96 -4.90 15.83 -15.40
CA TYR A 96 -3.92 14.75 -15.37
C TYR A 96 -2.92 14.90 -14.21
N ALA A 97 -2.61 16.14 -13.80
CA ALA A 97 -1.82 16.41 -12.60
C ALA A 97 -2.54 15.87 -11.35
N GLN A 98 -3.83 16.22 -11.21
CA GLN A 98 -4.95 15.55 -10.48
C GLN A 98 -4.81 14.04 -10.29
N LEU A 99 -4.67 13.31 -11.38
CA LEU A 99 -4.67 11.85 -11.31
C LEU A 99 -3.25 11.26 -11.16
N GLY A 100 -2.23 11.95 -11.65
CA GLY A 100 -0.83 11.49 -11.61
C GLY A 100 -0.15 11.61 -10.24
N SER A 101 -0.72 12.38 -9.32
CA SER A 101 -0.20 12.52 -7.94
C SER A 101 -1.10 11.97 -6.85
N ILE A 102 -2.12 11.18 -7.19
CA ILE A 102 -2.90 10.44 -6.19
C ILE A 102 -2.03 9.41 -5.45
N ASP A 103 -2.24 9.20 -4.17
CA ASP A 103 -1.57 8.17 -3.38
C ASP A 103 -2.30 6.81 -3.45
N ARG A 104 -1.74 5.78 -2.80
CA ARG A 104 -2.35 4.43 -2.80
C ARG A 104 -3.68 4.36 -2.06
N GLU A 105 -3.91 5.24 -1.09
CA GLU A 105 -5.15 5.28 -0.32
C GLU A 105 -6.27 5.94 -1.13
N GLU A 106 -5.95 7.05 -1.80
CA GLU A 106 -6.80 7.72 -2.79
C GLU A 106 -7.12 6.79 -3.96
N GLN A 107 -6.15 5.99 -4.43
CA GLN A 107 -6.41 4.95 -5.43
C GLN A 107 -7.45 3.94 -4.96
N ALA A 108 -7.27 3.38 -3.75
CA ALA A 108 -8.22 2.40 -3.21
C ALA A 108 -9.62 3.01 -2.97
N ALA A 109 -9.67 4.27 -2.52
CA ALA A 109 -10.92 5.01 -2.35
C ALA A 109 -11.63 5.23 -3.70
N LEU A 110 -10.87 5.61 -4.74
CA LEU A 110 -11.38 5.74 -6.10
C LEU A 110 -11.86 4.40 -6.65
N GLU A 111 -11.09 3.32 -6.50
CA GLU A 111 -11.50 1.97 -6.92
C GLU A 111 -12.81 1.55 -6.27
N SER A 112 -12.94 1.74 -4.95
CA SER A 112 -14.17 1.45 -4.22
C SER A 112 -15.35 2.28 -4.70
N ARG A 113 -15.13 3.56 -5.04
CA ARG A 113 -16.18 4.46 -5.54
C ARG A 113 -16.59 4.13 -6.98
N LEU A 114 -15.63 3.76 -7.80
CA LEU A 114 -15.84 3.30 -9.19
C LEU A 114 -16.42 1.88 -9.26
N GLY A 115 -16.45 1.16 -8.13
CA GLY A 115 -16.88 -0.25 -8.08
C GLY A 115 -15.90 -1.19 -8.80
N ARG A 116 -14.61 -0.83 -8.84
CA ARG A 116 -13.54 -1.62 -9.45
C ARG A 116 -12.82 -2.45 -8.41
N GLU A 117 -12.22 -3.55 -8.85
CA GLU A 117 -11.42 -4.38 -7.96
C GLU A 117 -10.20 -3.60 -7.45
N PRO A 118 -9.81 -3.78 -6.18
CA PRO A 118 -8.60 -3.18 -5.64
C PRO A 118 -7.37 -3.50 -6.48
N GLY A 119 -6.55 -2.47 -6.71
CA GLY A 119 -5.35 -2.55 -7.53
C GLY A 119 -5.59 -2.51 -9.05
N THR A 120 -6.82 -2.28 -9.52
CA THR A 120 -7.09 -2.08 -10.96
C THR A 120 -6.38 -0.84 -11.49
N ILE A 121 -6.40 0.27 -10.75
CA ILE A 121 -5.75 1.53 -11.13
C ILE A 121 -4.22 1.37 -11.15
N GLU A 122 -3.68 0.53 -10.26
CA GLU A 122 -2.26 0.18 -10.25
C GLU A 122 -1.88 -0.71 -11.44
N ARG A 123 -2.66 -1.77 -11.72
CA ARG A 123 -2.43 -2.68 -12.87
C ARG A 123 -2.52 -1.97 -14.21
N GLU A 124 -3.48 -1.05 -14.36
CA GLU A 124 -3.65 -0.24 -15.57
C GLU A 124 -2.73 1.00 -15.58
N GLU A 125 -1.90 1.19 -14.56
CA GLU A 125 -0.92 2.27 -14.47
C GLU A 125 -1.48 3.69 -14.69
N TRP A 126 -2.72 3.98 -14.26
CA TRP A 126 -3.39 5.26 -14.56
C TRP A 126 -2.57 6.47 -14.14
N ARG A 127 -1.87 6.37 -13.00
CA ARG A 127 -0.93 7.42 -12.53
C ARG A 127 0.18 7.71 -13.53
N LEU A 128 0.79 6.67 -14.10
CA LEU A 128 1.91 6.81 -15.02
C LEU A 128 1.43 7.38 -16.35
N GLN A 129 0.29 6.89 -16.84
CA GLN A 129 -0.36 7.43 -18.03
C GLN A 129 -0.72 8.91 -17.85
N ALA A 130 -1.33 9.29 -16.73
CA ALA A 130 -1.66 10.67 -16.40
C ALA A 130 -0.40 11.56 -16.40
N ARG A 131 0.71 11.09 -15.82
CA ARG A 131 1.99 11.83 -15.85
C ARG A 131 2.55 11.99 -17.27
N LEU A 132 2.42 10.98 -18.13
CA LEU A 132 2.84 11.10 -19.53
C LEU A 132 2.01 12.12 -20.30
N LEU A 133 0.68 12.12 -20.09
CA LEU A 133 -0.22 13.10 -20.71
C LEU A 133 0.03 14.52 -20.17
N GLU A 134 0.26 14.66 -18.87
CA GLU A 134 0.60 15.93 -18.22
C GLU A 134 1.93 16.50 -18.72
N ALA A 135 2.92 15.64 -18.98
CA ALA A 135 4.20 16.01 -19.59
C ALA A 135 4.11 16.32 -21.10
N GLY A 136 2.91 16.27 -21.71
CA GLY A 136 2.71 16.48 -23.14
C GLY A 136 3.24 15.34 -24.02
N LYS A 137 3.62 14.20 -23.42
CA LYS A 137 4.16 13.03 -24.12
C LYS A 137 3.05 12.12 -24.66
N VAL A 138 2.04 12.71 -25.27
CA VAL A 138 0.86 12.00 -25.80
C VAL A 138 1.29 10.90 -26.78
N ARG A 139 2.23 11.17 -27.69
CA ARG A 139 2.74 10.13 -28.61
C ARG A 139 3.45 8.98 -27.90
N GLU A 140 4.14 9.23 -26.78
CA GLU A 140 4.79 8.14 -26.02
C GLU A 140 3.73 7.29 -25.31
N HIS A 141 2.69 7.93 -24.77
CA HIS A 141 1.54 7.27 -24.19
C HIS A 141 0.80 6.41 -25.22
N GLU A 142 0.47 6.95 -26.39
CA GLU A 142 -0.20 6.23 -27.47
C GLU A 142 0.61 5.00 -27.90
N ARG A 143 1.92 5.15 -28.12
CA ARG A 143 2.79 4.02 -28.47
C ARG A 143 2.86 2.92 -27.40
N ARG A 144 2.86 3.31 -26.11
CA ARG A 144 3.04 2.35 -25.00
C ARG A 144 1.74 1.66 -24.61
N TYR A 145 0.59 2.34 -24.77
CA TYR A 145 -0.68 1.89 -24.22
C TYR A 145 -1.77 1.64 -25.28
N LEU A 146 -1.71 2.26 -26.46
CA LEU A 146 -2.74 2.14 -27.51
C LEU A 146 -2.26 1.33 -28.73
N GLU A 147 -0.98 1.36 -29.10
CA GLU A 147 -0.41 0.55 -30.18
C GLU A 147 0.02 -0.85 -29.71
N VAL A 148 -0.95 -1.70 -29.35
CA VAL A 148 -0.74 -3.15 -29.13
C VAL A 148 -1.52 -3.95 -30.16
#